data_AF-A0A7X8XIH5-F1
#
_entry.id   AF-A0A7X8XIH5-F1
#
_cell.length_a   1.000
_cell.length_b   1.000
_cell.length_c   1.000
_cell.angle_alpha   90.00
_cell.angle_beta   90.00
_cell.angle_gamma   90.00
#
_symmetry.space_group_name_H-M   'P 1'
#
loop_
_entity.id
_entity.type
_entity.pdbx_description
1 polymer ?
#
loop_
_entity_poly.entity_id
_entity_poly.type
_entity_poly.pdbx_seq_one_letter_code
_entity_poly.pdbx_strand_id
1 'polypeptide(L)'
;MAQFIPFPSWIRAEIIPALPIRWYGLMYVVAFAIAYLLIVIQVKRKETSLDMEGASTILLYCVFGLILGARLFSVLFYDGSWYYWTHPHMIFWPFRGGQFVGLPGMSYHGGLVGAVIGGCIFSRRYKVDFFDLADTIALASPLGYTFGRLGNFINGELFGRVSTARWA
;
A
#
# COMPACT_ATOMS: atom_id res chain seq x y z
N MET A 1 -11.18 3.25 -38.87
CA MET A 1 -10.22 2.51 -38.02
C MET A 1 -10.01 3.31 -36.76
N ALA A 2 -10.03 2.70 -35.57
CA ALA A 2 -9.90 3.43 -34.30
C ALA A 2 -8.58 4.20 -34.27
N GLN A 3 -8.63 5.49 -33.91
CA GLN A 3 -7.45 6.38 -33.84
C GLN A 3 -6.70 6.26 -32.50
N PHE A 4 -7.19 5.43 -31.57
CA PHE A 4 -6.67 5.23 -30.22
C PHE A 4 -6.96 3.81 -29.74
N ILE A 5 -6.23 3.35 -28.71
CA ILE A 5 -6.43 2.04 -28.09
C ILE A 5 -7.45 2.19 -26.95
N PRO A 6 -8.67 1.61 -27.07
CA PRO A 6 -9.63 1.68 -25.98
C PRO A 6 -9.16 0.85 -24.79
N PHE A 7 -9.45 1.32 -23.57
CA PHE A 7 -9.24 0.51 -22.37
C PHE A 7 -10.03 -0.81 -22.49
N PRO A 8 -9.42 -1.98 -22.15
CA PRO A 8 -10.07 -3.26 -22.40
C PRO A 8 -11.39 -3.41 -21.62
N SER A 9 -12.51 -3.54 -22.36
CA SER A 9 -13.87 -3.59 -21.77
C SER A 9 -14.16 -4.82 -20.92
N TRP A 10 -13.33 -5.86 -21.05
CA TRP A 10 -13.43 -7.10 -20.27
C TRP A 10 -12.70 -7.01 -18.92
N ILE A 11 -11.86 -5.99 -18.70
CA ILE A 11 -11.22 -5.76 -17.41
C ILE A 11 -12.21 -5.06 -16.48
N ARG A 12 -12.45 -5.66 -15.31
CA ARG A 12 -13.30 -5.11 -14.25
C ARG A 12 -12.48 -4.99 -12.98
N ALA A 13 -12.72 -3.92 -12.21
CA ALA A 13 -12.04 -3.73 -10.93
C ALA A 13 -12.47 -4.74 -9.85
N GLU A 14 -13.70 -5.23 -9.94
CA GLU A 14 -14.26 -6.25 -9.05
C GLU A 14 -13.80 -7.64 -9.47
N ILE A 15 -13.46 -8.48 -8.49
CA ILE A 15 -13.09 -9.87 -8.75
C ILE A 15 -14.34 -10.72 -8.92
N ILE A 16 -15.28 -10.58 -7.98
CA ILE A 16 -16.56 -11.28 -7.98
C ILE A 16 -17.66 -10.22 -7.85
N PRO A 17 -18.62 -10.17 -8.78
CA PRO A 17 -19.77 -9.28 -8.66
C PRO A 17 -20.47 -9.48 -7.31
N ALA A 18 -20.82 -8.39 -6.63
CA ALA A 18 -21.42 -8.34 -5.28
C ALA A 18 -20.50 -8.63 -4.07
N LEU A 19 -19.21 -8.93 -4.26
CA LEU A 19 -18.24 -8.94 -3.16
C LEU A 19 -17.40 -7.65 -3.16
N PRO A 20 -17.13 -7.04 -1.99
CA PRO A 20 -16.34 -5.79 -1.89
C PRO A 20 -14.83 -5.99 -2.15
N ILE A 21 -14.42 -7.13 -2.71
CA ILE A 21 -13.03 -7.47 -2.98
C ILE A 21 -12.67 -7.03 -4.40
N ARG A 22 -11.71 -6.12 -4.48
CA ARG A 22 -11.22 -5.54 -5.74
C ARG A 22 -9.82 -6.05 -6.06
N TRP A 23 -9.50 -6.15 -7.35
CA TRP A 23 -8.16 -6.48 -7.83
C TRP A 23 -7.09 -5.57 -7.23
N TYR A 24 -7.40 -4.29 -7.01
CA TYR A 24 -6.51 -3.33 -6.38
C TYR A 24 -6.01 -3.79 -5.00
N GLY A 25 -6.92 -4.24 -4.15
CA GLY A 25 -6.57 -4.75 -2.81
C GLY A 25 -5.76 -6.05 -2.91
N LEU A 26 -6.11 -6.94 -3.84
CA LEU A 26 -5.36 -8.16 -4.08
C LEU A 26 -3.94 -7.89 -4.57
N MET A 27 -3.75 -6.88 -5.43
CA MET A 27 -2.41 -6.48 -5.89
C MET A 27 -1.53 -5.98 -4.75
N TYR A 28 -2.09 -5.33 -3.72
CA TYR A 28 -1.34 -5.02 -2.50
C TYR A 28 -0.93 -6.26 -1.72
N VAL A 29 -1.80 -7.26 -1.60
CA VAL A 29 -1.44 -8.55 -0.95
C VAL A 29 -0.28 -9.21 -1.69
N VAL A 30 -0.33 -9.22 -3.03
CA VAL A 30 0.77 -9.73 -3.88
C VAL A 30 2.03 -8.89 -3.69
N ALA A 31 1.93 -7.56 -3.64
CA ALA A 31 3.05 -6.66 -3.38
C ALA A 31 3.75 -6.99 -2.04
N PHE A 32 2.98 -7.16 -0.96
CA PHE A 32 3.52 -7.50 0.35
C PHE A 32 4.12 -8.91 0.40
N ALA A 33 3.48 -9.88 -0.26
CA ALA A 33 4.01 -11.24 -0.37
C ALA A 33 5.36 -11.26 -1.10
N ILE A 34 5.48 -10.52 -2.20
CA ILE A 34 6.74 -10.43 -2.96
C ILE A 34 7.81 -9.70 -2.15
N ALA A 35 7.47 -8.59 -1.49
CA ALA A 35 8.40 -7.91 -0.61
C ALA A 35 8.94 -8.84 0.50
N TYR A 36 8.05 -9.61 1.13
CA TYR A 36 8.44 -10.62 2.13
C TYR A 36 9.37 -11.68 1.54
N LEU A 37 9.03 -12.27 0.39
CA LEU A 37 9.86 -13.29 -0.25
C LEU A 37 11.27 -12.76 -0.58
N LEU A 38 11.38 -11.51 -1.01
CA LEU A 38 12.67 -10.88 -1.28
C LEU A 38 13.48 -10.64 -0.01
N ILE A 39 12.84 -10.20 1.08
CA ILE A 39 13.51 -10.08 2.38
C ILE A 39 14.00 -11.46 2.83
N VAL A 40 13.18 -12.51 2.70
CA VAL A 40 13.57 -13.90 3.02
C VAL A 40 14.76 -14.37 2.17
N ILE A 41 14.81 -14.01 0.88
CA ILE A 41 15.95 -14.33 0.02
C ILE A 41 17.21 -13.63 0.55
N GLN A 42 17.13 -12.34 0.89
CA GLN A 42 18.25 -11.57 1.45
C GLN A 42 18.74 -12.16 2.78
N VAL A 43 17.83 -12.55 3.67
CA VAL A 43 18.15 -13.23 4.95
C VAL A 43 18.91 -14.53 4.68
N LYS A 44 18.41 -15.37 3.77
CA LYS A 44 19.06 -16.65 3.42
C LYS A 44 20.45 -16.46 2.79
N ARG A 45 20.66 -15.35 2.08
CA ARG A 45 21.95 -14.98 1.48
C ARG A 45 22.88 -14.24 2.44
N LYS A 46 22.42 -13.93 3.66
CA LYS A 46 23.14 -13.11 4.65
C LYS A 46 23.51 -11.72 4.11
N GLU A 47 22.64 -11.17 3.27
CA GLU A 47 22.75 -9.81 2.70
C GLU A 47 22.16 -8.75 3.65
N THR A 48 21.53 -9.17 4.75
CA THR A 48 20.90 -8.33 5.77
C THR A 48 21.20 -8.91 7.15
N SER A 49 21.13 -8.06 8.19
CA SER A 49 21.26 -8.49 9.58
C SER A 49 19.98 -9.10 10.18
N LEU A 50 18.87 -9.08 9.43
CA LEU A 50 17.62 -9.74 9.82
C LEU A 50 17.76 -11.27 9.86
N ASP A 51 17.03 -11.89 10.80
CA ASP A 51 16.71 -13.31 10.77
C ASP A 51 15.31 -13.55 10.18
N MET A 52 14.91 -14.82 10.10
CA MET A 52 13.62 -15.20 9.48
C MET A 52 12.41 -14.66 10.26
N GLU A 53 12.51 -14.54 11.57
CA GLU A 53 11.47 -13.94 12.41
C GLU A 53 11.43 -12.41 12.23
N GLY A 54 12.60 -11.78 12.15
CA GLY A 54 12.77 -10.38 11.82
C GLY A 54 12.15 -10.02 10.48
N ALA A 55 12.30 -10.87 9.46
CA ALA A 55 11.71 -10.66 8.12
C ALA A 55 10.19 -10.57 8.11
N SER A 56 9.50 -11.43 8.86
CA SER A 56 8.03 -11.36 8.97
C SER A 56 7.60 -10.22 9.89
N THR A 57 8.35 -9.98 10.96
CA THR A 57 8.04 -8.94 11.95
C THR A 57 8.21 -7.53 11.37
N ILE A 58 9.29 -7.23 10.64
CA ILE A 58 9.49 -5.91 10.02
C ILE A 58 8.36 -5.59 9.04
N LEU A 59 7.91 -6.58 8.25
CA LEU A 59 6.80 -6.42 7.32
C LEU A 59 5.52 -5.99 8.06
N LEU A 60 5.21 -6.65 9.19
CA LEU A 60 4.05 -6.31 10.01
C LEU A 60 4.14 -4.89 10.58
N TYR A 61 5.31 -4.49 11.10
CA TYR A 61 5.53 -3.12 11.59
C TYR A 61 5.32 -2.08 10.49
N CYS A 62 5.87 -2.32 9.30
CA CYS A 62 5.74 -1.42 8.15
C CYS A 62 4.29 -1.36 7.64
N VAL A 63 3.60 -2.49 7.49
CA VAL A 63 2.20 -2.52 7.01
C VAL A 63 1.27 -1.87 8.03
N PHE A 64 1.45 -2.14 9.32
CA PHE A 64 0.65 -1.53 10.36
C PHE A 64 0.86 -0.01 10.41
N GLY A 65 2.13 0.42 10.40
CA GLY A 65 2.50 1.83 10.32
C GLY A 65 1.91 2.51 9.08
N LEU A 66 1.99 1.86 7.92
CA LEU A 66 1.42 2.34 6.66
C LEU A 66 -0.09 2.57 6.77
N ILE A 67 -0.84 1.57 7.26
CA ILE A 67 -2.31 1.66 7.35
C ILE A 67 -2.70 2.79 8.31
N LEU A 68 -2.07 2.85 9.48
CA LEU A 68 -2.35 3.90 10.47
C LEU A 68 -1.99 5.28 9.96
N GLY A 69 -0.79 5.45 9.40
CA GLY A 69 -0.31 6.71 8.88
C GLY A 69 -1.16 7.21 7.71
N ALA A 70 -1.51 6.31 6.78
CA ALA A 70 -2.38 6.64 5.66
C ALA A 70 -3.75 7.12 6.12
N ARG A 71 -4.34 6.48 7.13
CA ARG A 71 -5.63 6.88 7.72
C ARG A 71 -5.54 8.21 8.45
N LEU A 72 -4.55 8.37 9.32
CA LEU A 72 -4.37 9.60 10.09
C LEU A 72 -4.16 10.80 9.18
N PHE A 73 -3.29 10.69 8.18
CA PHE A 73 -3.04 11.81 7.28
C PHE A 73 -4.23 12.08 6.35
N SER A 74 -4.97 11.07 5.91
CA SER A 74 -6.22 11.28 5.17
C SER A 74 -7.17 12.19 5.95
N VAL A 75 -7.36 11.91 7.24
CA VAL A 75 -8.26 12.68 8.09
C VAL A 75 -7.70 14.07 8.40
N LEU A 76 -6.41 14.15 8.78
CA LEU A 76 -5.80 15.41 9.21
C LEU A 76 -5.60 16.42 8.09
N PHE A 77 -5.27 15.95 6.87
CA PHE A 77 -4.89 16.83 5.77
C PHE A 77 -5.91 16.92 4.62
N TYR A 78 -6.81 15.94 4.46
CA TYR A 78 -7.68 15.87 3.28
C TYR A 78 -9.18 15.96 3.59
N ASP A 79 -9.65 15.41 4.73
CA ASP A 79 -11.08 15.45 5.06
C ASP A 79 -11.57 16.88 5.38
N GLY A 80 -10.73 17.69 6.04
CA GLY A 80 -11.00 19.10 6.37
C GLY A 80 -12.20 19.34 7.29
N SER A 81 -12.97 18.30 7.64
CA SER A 81 -14.23 18.42 8.40
C SER A 81 -14.00 18.25 9.91
N TRP A 82 -14.95 18.75 10.70
CA TRP A 82 -14.95 18.55 12.16
C TRP A 82 -15.49 17.17 12.59
N TYR A 83 -15.89 16.32 11.63
CA TYR A 83 -16.54 15.04 11.91
C TYR A 83 -15.66 14.11 12.75
N TYR A 84 -14.38 13.99 12.40
CA TYR A 84 -13.46 13.08 13.10
C TYR A 84 -12.99 13.60 14.47
N TRP A 85 -13.11 14.90 14.74
CA TRP A 85 -12.86 15.47 16.07
C TRP A 85 -13.94 15.07 17.07
N THR A 86 -15.19 14.98 16.60
CA THR A 86 -16.32 14.54 17.42
C THR A 86 -16.44 13.01 17.50
N HIS A 87 -15.89 12.28 16.52
CA HIS A 87 -15.94 10.83 16.44
C HIS A 87 -14.56 10.20 16.13
N PRO A 88 -13.57 10.34 17.02
CA PRO A 88 -12.18 9.90 16.75
C PRO A 88 -12.04 8.41 16.48
N HIS A 89 -12.91 7.57 17.06
CA HIS A 89 -12.93 6.12 16.80
C HIS A 89 -13.21 5.79 15.32
N MET A 90 -13.90 6.67 14.58
CA MET A 90 -14.20 6.47 13.14
C MET A 90 -12.97 6.56 12.25
N ILE A 91 -11.84 7.06 12.76
CA ILE A 91 -10.56 7.08 12.02
C ILE A 91 -10.06 5.64 11.79
N PHE A 92 -10.19 4.79 12.81
CA PHE A 92 -9.72 3.40 12.79
C PHE A 92 -10.84 2.40 12.50
N TRP A 93 -12.08 2.74 12.87
CA TRP A 93 -13.26 1.91 12.66
C TRP A 93 -14.39 2.68 11.95
N PRO A 94 -14.29 2.90 10.63
CA PRO A 94 -15.25 3.69 9.85
C PRO A 94 -16.52 2.91 9.48
N PHE A 95 -17.07 2.10 10.39
CA PHE A 95 -18.27 1.30 10.16
C PHE A 95 -19.41 1.71 11.10
N ARG A 96 -20.62 1.89 10.56
CA ARG A 96 -21.87 2.04 11.31
C ARG A 96 -22.89 1.05 10.77
N GLY A 97 -23.47 0.24 11.67
CA GLY A 97 -24.47 -0.76 11.27
C GLY A 97 -23.98 -1.75 10.20
N GLY A 98 -22.69 -2.06 10.19
CA GLY A 98 -22.06 -2.93 9.18
C GLY A 98 -21.75 -2.26 7.84
N GLN A 99 -22.14 -1.00 7.64
CA GLN A 99 -21.83 -0.24 6.43
C GLN A 99 -20.62 0.67 6.65
N PHE A 100 -19.77 0.75 5.63
CA PHE A 100 -18.63 1.67 5.62
C PHE A 100 -19.15 3.10 5.39
N VAL A 101 -18.92 4.00 6.35
CA VAL A 101 -19.44 5.38 6.34
C VAL A 101 -18.36 6.45 6.49
N GLY A 102 -17.10 6.04 6.65
CA GLY A 102 -15.98 6.97 6.74
C GLY A 102 -15.41 7.37 5.38
N LEU A 103 -14.37 8.19 5.40
CA LEU A 103 -13.58 8.57 4.25
C LEU A 103 -12.98 7.31 3.58
N PRO A 104 -13.31 7.02 2.31
CA PRO A 104 -12.77 5.86 1.60
C PRO A 104 -11.29 6.03 1.23
N GLY A 105 -10.78 7.27 1.17
CA GLY A 105 -9.43 7.60 0.73
C GLY A 105 -8.32 7.28 1.75
N MET A 106 -7.15 6.90 1.22
CA MET A 106 -5.91 6.65 1.97
C MET A 106 -4.82 7.60 1.47
N SER A 107 -4.15 8.30 2.40
CA SER A 107 -3.06 9.21 2.06
C SER A 107 -1.79 8.44 1.73
N TYR A 108 -1.24 8.63 0.53
CA TYR A 108 0.06 8.08 0.17
C TYR A 108 1.18 8.59 1.08
N HIS A 109 1.23 9.91 1.31
CA HIS A 109 2.22 10.54 2.19
C HIS A 109 2.15 9.98 3.61
N GLY A 110 0.94 9.82 4.14
CA GLY A 110 0.72 9.20 5.44
C GLY A 110 1.17 7.75 5.49
N GLY A 111 0.89 6.99 4.44
CA GLY A 111 1.34 5.61 4.33
C GLY A 111 2.86 5.48 4.32
N LEU A 112 3.55 6.35 3.57
CA LEU A 112 5.01 6.38 3.53
C LEU A 112 5.62 6.76 4.88
N VAL A 113 5.15 7.87 5.48
CA VAL A 113 5.63 8.32 6.80
C VAL A 113 5.36 7.26 7.86
N GLY A 114 4.18 6.66 7.84
CA GLY A 114 3.79 5.59 8.76
C GLY A 114 4.65 4.34 8.62
N ALA A 115 4.95 3.89 7.40
CA ALA A 115 5.84 2.76 7.15
C ALA A 115 7.27 3.02 7.66
N VAL A 116 7.82 4.22 7.41
CA VAL A 116 9.14 4.62 7.90
C VAL A 116 9.17 4.63 9.42
N ILE A 117 8.14 5.20 10.07
CA ILE A 117 8.02 5.17 11.54
C ILE A 117 7.96 3.72 12.05
N GLY A 118 7.19 2.85 11.40
CA GLY A 118 7.13 1.42 11.71
C GLY A 118 8.50 0.76 11.67
N GLY A 119 9.28 1.00 10.60
CA GLY A 119 10.66 0.54 10.46
C GLY A 119 11.60 1.11 11.54
N CYS A 120 11.49 2.40 11.86
CA CYS A 120 12.26 3.03 12.94
C CYS A 120 11.95 2.40 14.31
N ILE A 121 10.68 2.11 14.60
CA ILE A 121 10.28 1.45 15.85
C ILE A 121 10.84 0.03 15.90
N PHE A 122 10.75 -0.72 14.80
CA PHE A 122 11.33 -2.05 14.69
C PHE A 122 12.85 -2.02 14.92
N SER A 123 13.57 -1.17 14.19
CA SER A 123 15.03 -0.97 14.34
C SER A 123 15.43 -0.77 15.79
N ARG A 124 14.76 0.16 16.49
CA ARG A 124 15.05 0.46 17.90
C ARG A 124 14.71 -0.70 18.84
N ARG A 125 13.58 -1.37 18.62
CA ARG A 125 13.10 -2.46 19.49
C ARG A 125 13.96 -3.71 19.38
N TYR A 126 14.34 -4.06 18.16
CA TYR A 126 15.11 -5.28 17.85
C TYR A 126 16.62 -5.02 17.73
N LYS A 127 17.06 -3.77 17.95
CA LYS A 127 18.47 -3.35 17.90
C LYS A 127 19.15 -3.67 16.56
N VAL A 128 18.39 -3.53 15.48
CA VAL A 128 18.86 -3.69 14.11
C VAL A 128 19.17 -2.31 13.53
N ASP A 129 20.27 -2.18 12.80
CA ASP A 129 20.64 -0.92 12.17
C ASP A 129 19.54 -0.45 11.18
N PHE A 130 19.18 0.83 11.26
CA PHE A 130 18.09 1.36 10.43
C PHE A 130 18.46 1.41 8.94
N PHE A 131 19.72 1.70 8.61
CA PHE A 131 20.16 1.80 7.22
C PHE A 131 20.26 0.41 6.58
N ASP A 132 20.69 -0.60 7.33
CA ASP A 132 20.64 -2.00 6.88
C ASP A 132 19.19 -2.43 6.54
N LEU A 133 18.21 -2.06 7.39
CA LEU A 133 16.80 -2.30 7.09
C LEU A 133 16.32 -1.51 5.87
N ALA A 134 16.73 -0.24 5.75
CA ALA A 134 16.35 0.61 4.63
C ALA A 134 16.87 0.05 3.30
N ASP A 135 18.13 -0.41 3.25
CA ASP A 135 18.72 -1.04 2.08
C ASP A 135 17.98 -2.34 1.71
N THR A 136 17.69 -3.16 2.72
CA THR A 136 16.93 -4.42 2.56
C THR A 136 15.53 -4.18 1.96
N ILE A 137 14.82 -3.16 2.44
CA ILE A 137 13.47 -2.79 2.00
C ILE A 137 13.51 -2.07 0.64
N ALA A 138 14.54 -1.27 0.37
CA ALA A 138 14.70 -0.54 -0.87
C ALA A 138 14.75 -1.49 -2.08
N LEU A 139 15.42 -2.64 -1.95
CA LEU A 139 15.45 -3.68 -3.00
C LEU A 139 14.07 -4.31 -3.28
N ALA A 140 13.22 -4.43 -2.25
CA ALA A 140 11.88 -4.98 -2.39
C ALA A 140 10.84 -3.97 -2.95
N SER A 141 11.11 -2.67 -2.77
CA SER A 141 10.16 -1.60 -3.05
C SER A 141 9.70 -1.48 -4.51
N PRO A 142 10.60 -1.58 -5.54
CA PRO A 142 10.19 -1.47 -6.94
C PRO A 142 9.17 -2.54 -7.35
N LEU A 143 9.33 -3.77 -6.88
CA LEU A 143 8.40 -4.85 -7.19
C LEU A 143 7.06 -4.63 -6.50
N GLY A 144 7.04 -4.19 -5.24
CA GLY A 144 5.80 -3.80 -4.58
C GLY A 144 5.06 -2.68 -5.32
N TYR A 145 5.80 -1.69 -5.81
CA TYR A 145 5.25 -0.58 -6.60
C TYR A 145 4.68 -1.04 -7.95
N THR A 146 5.31 -2.00 -8.63
CA THR A 146 4.82 -2.59 -9.87
C THR A 146 3.40 -3.13 -9.70
N PHE A 147 3.11 -3.89 -8.64
CA PHE A 147 1.76 -4.42 -8.41
C PHE A 147 0.76 -3.32 -8.07
N GLY A 148 1.18 -2.26 -7.37
CA GLY A 148 0.35 -1.07 -7.19
C GLY A 148 -0.05 -0.44 -8.54
N ARG A 149 0.89 -0.34 -9.48
CA ARG A 149 0.63 0.19 -10.84
C ARG A 149 -0.22 -0.73 -11.70
N LEU A 150 -0.06 -2.06 -11.58
CA LEU A 150 -0.98 -3.01 -12.19
C LEU A 150 -2.40 -2.87 -11.62
N GLY A 151 -2.52 -2.65 -10.31
CA GLY A 151 -3.79 -2.33 -9.68
C GLY A 151 -4.43 -1.07 -10.27
N ASN A 152 -3.66 0.02 -10.44
CA ASN A 152 -4.18 1.25 -11.03
C ASN A 152 -4.67 1.01 -12.47
N PHE A 153 -3.91 0.25 -13.26
CA PHE A 153 -4.31 -0.12 -14.60
C PHE A 153 -5.64 -0.90 -14.60
N ILE A 154 -5.80 -1.92 -13.73
CA ILE A 154 -7.04 -2.70 -13.63
C ILE A 154 -8.23 -1.83 -13.18
N ASN A 155 -7.98 -0.83 -12.33
CA ASN A 155 -8.99 0.15 -11.90
C ASN A 155 -9.35 1.18 -12.98
N GLY A 156 -8.57 1.28 -14.06
CA GLY A 156 -8.74 2.32 -15.08
C GLY A 156 -8.37 3.73 -14.59
N GLU A 157 -7.44 3.84 -13.64
CA GLU A 157 -7.01 5.12 -13.06
C GLU A 157 -5.54 5.44 -13.39
N LEU A 158 -5.15 6.71 -13.26
CA LEU A 158 -3.77 7.19 -13.47
C LEU A 158 -3.20 6.94 -14.90
N PHE A 159 -4.05 7.01 -15.93
CA PHE A 159 -3.74 6.70 -17.35
C PHE A 159 -2.87 7.74 -18.11
N GLY A 160 -2.21 8.65 -17.40
CA GLY A 160 -1.26 9.60 -17.99
C GLY A 160 -1.93 10.78 -18.73
N ARG A 161 -1.15 11.43 -19.61
CA ARG A 161 -1.58 12.61 -20.37
C ARG A 161 -2.02 12.21 -21.78
N VAL A 162 -2.93 12.98 -22.38
CA VAL A 162 -3.31 12.83 -23.79
C VAL A 162 -2.07 12.93 -24.66
N SER A 163 -1.93 12.00 -25.59
CA SER A 163 -0.76 11.84 -26.44
C SER A 163 -1.19 11.46 -27.85
N THR A 164 -0.41 11.86 -28.85
CA THR A 164 -0.59 11.47 -30.25
C THR A 164 0.21 10.21 -30.62
N ALA A 165 0.82 9.55 -29.64
CA ALA A 165 1.59 8.34 -29.84
C ALA A 165 0.67 7.15 -30.23
N ARG A 166 1.22 6.19 -30.99
CA ARG A 166 0.46 5.03 -31.49
C ARG A 166 -0.07 4.08 -30.41
N TRP A 167 0.44 4.18 -29.19
CA TRP A 167 0.06 3.35 -28.04
C TRP A 167 -0.94 4.05 -27.12
N ALA A 168 -1.34 5.28 -27.45
CA ALA A 168 -2.34 6.05 -26.70
C ALA A 168 -3.78 5.67 -27.08
#